data_AF-A0A0F9KS41-F1
#
_entry.id   AF-A0A0F9KS41-F1
#
_cell.length_a   1.000
_cell.length_b   1.000
_cell.length_c   1.000
_cell.angle_alpha   90.00
_cell.angle_beta   90.00
_cell.angle_gamma   90.00
#
_symmetry.space_group_name_H-M   'P 1'
#
loop_
_entity.id
_entity.type
_entity.pdbx_description
1 polymer ?
#
loop_
_entity_poly.entity_id
_entity_poly.type
_entity_poly.pdbx_seq_one_letter_code
_entity_poly.pdbx_strand_id
1 'polypeptide(L)'
;LHYLRFQYAEISWPNTYTWSSISQGAYIEPLRLPELYRLRDELIKLKPNLVVALGGTAFWALCGASGITKARGTVRLSTLIPNLKVLPAYHPAYVTRMWDARLTLVADLAKAKLEKEFPDIRLPKREIWINPQITDIETFTNLYIKDCKILAFDTETARKQITCISFAPSKDLAIVIPFVDKSRPDYRYWSTAEREVKAWKLVRDILDLPMPKLAQNGLYDLQYLWKCHGIPVRNFFEDTMLLHHALYLELPKDLGFLGSIYTSEASWKLMRHREKDEIEKKDD
;
A
#
# COMPACT_ATOMS: atom_id res chain seq x y z
N LEU A 1 -8.03 -35.65 -32.42
CA LEU A 1 -7.90 -34.62 -31.37
C LEU A 1 -9.30 -34.17 -30.96
N HIS A 2 -9.91 -34.90 -30.01
CA HIS A 2 -11.24 -34.60 -29.50
C HIS A 2 -11.17 -33.33 -28.64
N TYR A 3 -11.80 -32.25 -29.10
CA TYR A 3 -12.18 -31.14 -28.25
C TYR A 3 -13.21 -31.67 -27.24
N LEU A 4 -12.79 -31.95 -26.01
CA LEU A 4 -13.69 -32.07 -24.88
C LEU A 4 -14.33 -30.69 -24.66
N ARG A 5 -15.51 -30.47 -25.24
CA ARG A 5 -16.41 -29.39 -24.82
C ARG A 5 -16.77 -29.71 -23.37
N PHE A 6 -16.26 -28.92 -22.44
CA PHE A 6 -16.79 -28.91 -21.08
C PHE A 6 -18.28 -28.58 -21.18
N GLN A 7 -19.15 -29.56 -20.96
CA GLN A 7 -20.56 -29.32 -20.70
C GLN A 7 -20.62 -28.66 -19.32
N TYR A 8 -20.70 -27.33 -19.30
CA TYR A 8 -21.10 -26.64 -18.09
C TYR A 8 -22.52 -27.11 -17.76
N ALA A 9 -22.74 -27.61 -16.54
CA ALA A 9 -24.10 -27.87 -16.07
C ALA A 9 -24.94 -26.61 -16.25
N GLU A 10 -26.21 -26.77 -16.64
CA GLU A 10 -27.16 -25.64 -16.71
C GLU A 10 -27.40 -25.12 -15.28
N ILE A 11 -26.56 -24.18 -14.85
CA ILE A 11 -26.68 -23.52 -13.56
C ILE A 11 -27.73 -22.43 -13.72
N SER A 12 -28.81 -22.49 -12.93
CA SER A 12 -29.80 -21.42 -12.83
C SER A 12 -29.19 -20.24 -12.07
N TRP A 13 -28.75 -19.22 -12.81
CA TRP A 13 -28.21 -17.98 -12.24
C TRP A 13 -29.35 -17.05 -11.83
N PRO A 14 -29.26 -16.36 -10.69
CA PRO A 14 -30.24 -15.36 -10.32
C PRO A 14 -30.19 -14.19 -11.32
N ASN A 15 -31.35 -13.60 -11.61
CA ASN A 15 -31.45 -12.40 -12.46
C ASN A 15 -30.61 -11.23 -11.93
N THR A 16 -30.28 -11.22 -10.63
CA THR A 16 -29.37 -10.28 -10.00
C THR A 16 -28.35 -11.04 -9.15
N TYR A 17 -27.06 -10.88 -9.47
CA TYR A 17 -25.96 -11.44 -8.69
C TYR A 17 -25.21 -10.30 -8.00
N THR A 18 -25.33 -10.22 -6.68
CA THR A 18 -24.90 -9.06 -5.89
C THR A 18 -23.48 -9.19 -5.33
N TRP A 19 -22.87 -10.37 -5.42
CA TRP A 19 -21.53 -10.62 -4.89
C TRP A 19 -20.44 -10.25 -5.89
N SER A 20 -19.30 -9.79 -5.38
CA SER A 20 -18.13 -9.57 -6.22
C SER A 20 -17.57 -10.89 -6.74
N SER A 21 -16.82 -10.84 -7.84
CA SER A 21 -16.10 -12.00 -8.35
C SER A 21 -14.98 -12.45 -7.40
N ILE A 22 -14.78 -13.76 -7.25
CA ILE A 22 -13.72 -14.34 -6.41
C ILE A 22 -12.36 -14.10 -7.07
N SER A 23 -12.32 -14.24 -8.39
CA SER A 23 -11.20 -13.92 -9.28
C SER A 23 -11.74 -13.43 -10.61
N GLN A 24 -10.86 -12.98 -11.51
CA GLN A 24 -11.28 -12.51 -12.83
C GLN A 24 -12.16 -13.55 -13.54
N GLY A 25 -13.41 -13.16 -13.82
CA GLY A 25 -14.40 -14.03 -14.48
C GLY A 25 -14.97 -15.18 -13.64
N ALA A 26 -14.61 -15.32 -12.36
CA ALA A 26 -15.07 -16.41 -11.52
C ALA A 26 -16.03 -15.95 -10.42
N TYR A 27 -17.19 -16.61 -10.34
CA TYR A 27 -18.25 -16.35 -9.38
C TYR A 27 -18.59 -17.61 -8.59
N ILE A 28 -19.14 -17.43 -7.39
CA ILE A 28 -19.67 -18.55 -6.62
C ILE A 28 -20.95 -19.03 -7.29
N GLU A 29 -21.06 -20.35 -7.43
CA GLU A 29 -22.28 -20.99 -7.85
C GLU A 29 -23.45 -20.63 -6.90
N PRO A 30 -24.63 -20.24 -7.42
CA PRO A 30 -25.75 -19.81 -6.59
C PRO A 30 -26.13 -20.79 -5.47
N LEU A 31 -26.01 -22.10 -5.73
CA LEU A 31 -26.30 -23.16 -4.76
C LEU A 31 -25.42 -23.10 -3.52
N ARG A 32 -24.24 -22.48 -3.60
CA ARG A 32 -23.28 -22.35 -2.49
C ARG A 32 -23.41 -21.03 -1.73
N LEU A 33 -24.22 -20.08 -2.21
CA LEU A 33 -24.47 -18.81 -1.50
C LEU A 33 -25.02 -18.99 -0.07
N PRO A 34 -25.87 -20.01 0.24
CA PRO A 34 -26.29 -20.30 1.61
C PRO A 34 -25.14 -20.45 2.61
N GLU A 35 -23.97 -20.94 2.18
CA GLU A 35 -22.79 -21.10 3.05
C GLU A 35 -22.23 -19.76 3.56
N LEU A 36 -22.39 -18.69 2.78
CA LEU A 36 -21.98 -17.34 3.22
C LEU A 36 -22.89 -16.82 4.33
N TYR A 37 -24.19 -17.08 4.23
CA TYR A 37 -25.14 -16.73 5.28
C TYR A 37 -24.91 -17.57 6.54
N ARG A 38 -24.66 -18.87 6.40
CA ARG A 38 -24.27 -19.74 7.52
C ARG A 38 -23.02 -19.23 8.23
N LEU A 39 -21.95 -18.92 7.48
CA LEU A 39 -20.71 -18.34 8.02
C LEU A 39 -20.99 -17.03 8.75
N ARG A 40 -21.78 -16.15 8.16
CA ARG A 40 -22.14 -14.86 8.78
C ARG A 40 -22.84 -15.07 10.12
N ASP A 41 -23.82 -15.96 10.16
CA ASP A 41 -24.64 -16.19 11.35
C ASP A 41 -23.81 -16.86 12.46
N GLU A 42 -22.89 -17.77 12.11
CA GLU A 42 -21.91 -18.35 13.04
C GLU A 42 -20.99 -17.28 13.66
N LEU A 43 -20.46 -16.38 12.85
CA LEU A 43 -19.57 -15.30 13.31
C LEU A 43 -20.31 -14.25 14.16
N ILE A 44 -21.56 -13.91 13.82
CA ILE A 44 -22.42 -13.04 14.63
C ILE A 44 -22.67 -13.66 16.01
N LYS A 45 -22.88 -14.98 16.08
CA LYS A 45 -23.07 -15.69 17.33
C LYS A 45 -21.79 -15.76 18.16
N LEU A 46 -20.64 -16.01 17.52
CA LEU A 46 -19.35 -16.16 18.19
C LEU A 46 -18.77 -14.82 18.68
N LYS A 47 -19.06 -13.71 17.98
CA LYS A 47 -18.53 -12.37 18.28
C LYS A 47 -17.00 -12.32 18.47
N PRO A 48 -16.20 -12.86 17.53
CA PRO A 48 -14.75 -12.84 17.68
C PRO A 48 -14.19 -11.41 17.53
N ASN A 49 -13.14 -11.09 18.29
CA ASN A 49 -12.38 -9.85 18.09
C ASN A 49 -11.65 -9.82 16.73
N LEU A 50 -11.28 -10.99 16.21
CA LEU A 50 -10.53 -11.14 14.96
C LEU A 50 -10.89 -12.44 14.26
N VAL A 51 -11.08 -12.39 12.95
CA VAL A 51 -11.13 -13.57 12.07
C VAL A 51 -9.88 -13.63 11.20
N VAL A 52 -9.18 -14.76 11.19
CA VAL A 52 -8.06 -14.99 10.27
C VAL A 52 -8.59 -15.63 8.99
N ALA A 53 -8.56 -14.89 7.89
CA ALA A 53 -9.02 -15.35 6.59
C ALA A 53 -7.89 -16.06 5.83
N LEU A 54 -7.84 -17.40 5.96
CA LEU A 54 -6.83 -18.24 5.31
C LEU A 54 -7.18 -18.48 3.84
N GLY A 55 -6.45 -17.85 2.93
CA GLY A 55 -6.64 -18.02 1.49
C GLY A 55 -7.60 -17.03 0.82
N GLY A 56 -7.51 -16.95 -0.51
CA GLY A 56 -8.24 -15.97 -1.31
C GLY A 56 -9.76 -16.09 -1.19
N THR A 57 -10.30 -17.30 -1.09
CA THR A 57 -11.74 -17.54 -0.95
C THR A 57 -12.29 -17.03 0.38
N ALA A 58 -11.60 -17.30 1.49
CA ALA A 58 -12.01 -16.79 2.81
C ALA A 58 -11.92 -15.26 2.87
N PHE A 59 -10.84 -14.70 2.31
CA PHE A 59 -10.69 -13.25 2.21
C PHE A 59 -11.78 -12.60 1.36
N TRP A 60 -12.11 -13.19 0.22
CA TRP A 60 -13.22 -12.75 -0.62
C TRP A 60 -14.56 -12.81 0.12
N ALA A 61 -14.87 -13.92 0.79
CA ALA A 61 -16.13 -14.09 1.50
C ALA A 61 -16.32 -13.02 2.60
N LEU A 62 -15.25 -12.69 3.32
CA LEU A 62 -15.31 -11.77 4.45
C LEU A 62 -15.14 -10.30 4.07
N CYS A 63 -14.35 -9.98 3.03
CA CYS A 63 -13.97 -8.62 2.69
C CYS A 63 -14.41 -8.19 1.28
N GLY A 64 -15.08 -9.06 0.52
CA GLY A 64 -15.58 -8.75 -0.83
C GLY A 64 -14.49 -8.46 -1.86
N ALA A 65 -13.24 -8.82 -1.57
CA ALA A 65 -12.06 -8.43 -2.34
C ALA A 65 -11.21 -9.65 -2.73
N SER A 66 -10.46 -9.51 -3.83
CA SER A 66 -9.50 -10.52 -4.31
C SER A 66 -8.05 -10.04 -4.15
N GLY A 67 -7.07 -10.87 -4.52
CA GLY A 67 -5.65 -10.49 -4.48
C GLY A 67 -5.00 -10.64 -3.09
N ILE A 68 -5.16 -11.80 -2.46
CA ILE A 68 -4.66 -12.06 -1.09
C ILE A 68 -3.18 -11.77 -0.90
N THR A 69 -2.32 -12.00 -1.89
CA THR A 69 -0.87 -11.71 -1.80
C THR A 69 -0.57 -10.27 -1.38
N LYS A 70 -1.39 -9.30 -1.83
CA LYS A 70 -1.22 -7.88 -1.47
C LYS A 70 -1.95 -7.51 -0.17
N ALA A 71 -3.00 -8.23 0.18
CA ALA A 71 -3.88 -7.91 1.30
C ALA A 71 -3.46 -8.58 2.62
N ARG A 72 -2.72 -9.70 2.52
CA ARG A 72 -2.32 -10.49 3.67
C ARG A 72 -1.47 -9.70 4.65
N GLY A 73 -1.54 -10.07 5.92
CA GLY A 73 -0.73 -9.48 6.96
C GLY A 73 -1.19 -8.11 7.46
N THR A 74 -2.23 -7.54 6.86
CA THR A 74 -2.85 -6.29 7.33
C THR A 74 -4.30 -6.54 7.73
N VAL A 75 -4.70 -6.01 8.88
CA VAL A 75 -6.11 -6.06 9.31
C VAL A 75 -7.01 -5.16 8.48
N ARG A 76 -8.25 -5.62 8.23
CA ARG A 76 -9.28 -4.89 7.49
C ARG A 76 -10.64 -5.12 8.13
N LEU A 77 -11.60 -4.26 7.80
CA LEU A 77 -12.99 -4.49 8.16
C LEU A 77 -13.64 -5.47 7.19
N SER A 78 -14.48 -6.34 7.73
CA SER A 78 -15.33 -7.23 6.96
C SER A 78 -16.42 -6.42 6.25
N THR A 79 -16.72 -6.82 5.01
CA THR A 79 -17.91 -6.37 4.27
C THR A 79 -19.11 -7.28 4.52
N LEU A 80 -18.88 -8.51 5.00
CA LEU A 80 -19.92 -9.47 5.35
C LEU A 80 -20.58 -9.13 6.69
N ILE A 81 -19.79 -8.69 7.67
CA ILE A 81 -20.23 -8.30 9.01
C ILE A 81 -19.64 -6.92 9.35
N PRO A 82 -20.47 -5.88 9.52
CA PRO A 82 -19.99 -4.57 9.92
C PRO A 82 -19.14 -4.63 11.20
N ASN A 83 -18.04 -3.85 11.22
CA ASN A 83 -17.11 -3.74 12.35
C ASN A 83 -16.34 -5.02 12.73
N LEU A 84 -16.50 -6.13 12.01
CA LEU A 84 -15.70 -7.32 12.27
C LEU A 84 -14.30 -7.15 11.67
N LYS A 85 -13.27 -7.29 12.52
CA LYS A 85 -11.87 -7.24 12.10
C LYS A 85 -11.43 -8.57 11.47
N VAL A 86 -10.77 -8.48 10.32
CA VAL A 86 -10.30 -9.62 9.54
C VAL A 86 -8.83 -9.45 9.21
N LEU A 87 -8.03 -10.49 9.47
CA LEU A 87 -6.63 -10.57 9.04
C LEU A 87 -6.50 -11.62 7.93
N PRO A 88 -6.25 -11.23 6.68
CA PRO A 88 -5.98 -12.18 5.62
C PRO A 88 -4.58 -12.79 5.79
N ALA A 89 -4.45 -14.08 5.51
CA ALA A 89 -3.18 -14.80 5.57
C ALA A 89 -3.17 -15.95 4.55
N TYR A 90 -1.99 -16.45 4.18
CA TYR A 90 -1.93 -17.56 3.23
C TYR A 90 -2.57 -18.84 3.78
N HIS A 91 -3.25 -19.56 2.88
CA HIS A 91 -3.81 -20.86 3.22
C HIS A 91 -2.68 -21.89 3.41
N PRO A 92 -2.75 -22.79 4.41
CA PRO A 92 -1.72 -23.82 4.63
C PRO A 92 -1.41 -24.66 3.39
N ALA A 93 -2.44 -25.06 2.63
CA ALA A 93 -2.24 -25.79 1.36
C ALA A 93 -1.44 -24.99 0.29
N TYR A 94 -1.46 -23.66 0.31
CA TYR A 94 -0.58 -22.85 -0.55
C TYR A 94 0.86 -22.94 -0.04
N VAL A 95 1.08 -22.81 1.27
CA VAL A 95 2.40 -22.92 1.90
C VAL A 95 3.04 -24.29 1.70
N THR A 96 2.27 -25.38 1.72
CA THR A 96 2.81 -26.73 1.44
C THR A 96 3.30 -26.88 -0.01
N ARG A 97 2.79 -26.07 -0.95
CA ARG A 97 3.25 -26.05 -2.34
C ARG A 97 4.35 -25.01 -2.58
N MET A 98 4.30 -23.91 -1.85
CA MET A 98 5.22 -22.78 -1.92
C MET A 98 5.84 -22.56 -0.54
N TRP A 99 6.85 -23.35 -0.21
CA TRP A 99 7.39 -23.40 1.16
C TRP A 99 7.93 -22.06 1.65
N ASP A 100 8.48 -21.23 0.76
CA ASP A 100 9.00 -19.89 1.04
C ASP A 100 7.93 -18.97 1.69
N ALA A 101 6.65 -19.21 1.39
CA ALA A 101 5.52 -18.48 1.97
C ALA A 101 5.30 -18.80 3.47
N ARG A 102 5.97 -19.82 4.02
CA ARG A 102 5.85 -20.22 5.42
C ARG A 102 6.27 -19.10 6.36
N LEU A 103 7.40 -18.45 6.12
CA LEU A 103 7.89 -17.36 6.99
C LEU A 103 6.90 -16.21 7.03
N THR A 104 6.35 -15.87 5.87
CA THR A 104 5.26 -14.91 5.73
C THR A 104 4.02 -15.29 6.54
N LEU A 105 3.55 -16.54 6.43
CA LEU A 105 2.39 -17.00 7.19
C LEU A 105 2.64 -16.94 8.70
N VAL A 106 3.84 -17.34 9.16
CA VAL A 106 4.20 -17.26 10.57
C VAL A 106 4.20 -15.81 11.06
N ALA A 107 4.75 -14.87 10.29
CA ALA A 107 4.71 -13.45 10.63
C ALA A 107 3.27 -12.91 10.69
N ASP A 108 2.40 -13.31 9.77
CA ASP A 108 0.98 -12.94 9.79
C ASP A 108 0.26 -13.50 11.01
N LEU A 109 0.49 -14.76 11.37
CA LEU A 109 -0.10 -15.38 12.56
C LEU A 109 0.45 -14.79 13.86
N ALA A 110 1.71 -14.35 13.88
CA ALA A 110 2.27 -13.62 15.01
C ALA A 110 1.54 -12.28 15.23
N LYS A 111 1.23 -11.55 14.15
CA LYS A 111 0.34 -10.36 14.24
C LYS A 111 -1.07 -10.74 14.70
N ALA A 112 -1.64 -11.85 14.22
CA ALA A 112 -2.95 -12.33 14.67
C ALA A 112 -3.03 -12.51 16.19
N LYS A 113 -1.94 -13.01 16.81
CA LYS A 113 -1.84 -13.20 18.26
C LYS A 113 -1.93 -11.88 19.03
N LEU A 114 -1.44 -10.77 18.46
CA LEU A 114 -1.54 -9.44 19.06
C LEU A 114 -2.90 -8.79 18.77
N GLU A 115 -3.35 -8.87 17.50
CA GLU A 115 -4.57 -8.23 17.03
C GLU A 115 -5.85 -8.82 17.64
N LYS A 116 -5.84 -10.09 18.08
CA LYS A 116 -7.01 -10.71 18.73
C LYS A 116 -7.36 -10.09 20.09
N GLU A 117 -6.43 -9.39 20.73
CA GLU A 117 -6.61 -8.86 22.10
C GLU A 117 -7.58 -7.67 22.15
N PHE A 118 -7.90 -7.05 21.02
CA PHE A 118 -8.79 -5.90 20.93
C PHE A 118 -9.63 -5.98 19.65
N PRO A 119 -10.91 -5.54 19.67
CA PRO A 119 -11.78 -5.61 18.50
C PRO A 119 -11.45 -4.54 17.45
N ASP A 120 -10.93 -3.39 17.87
CA ASP A 120 -10.71 -2.23 16.99
C ASP A 120 -9.51 -2.41 16.05
N ILE A 121 -9.48 -1.65 14.96
CA ILE A 121 -8.29 -1.50 14.13
C ILE A 121 -7.51 -0.26 14.59
N ARG A 122 -6.25 -0.45 14.99
CA ARG A 122 -5.37 0.62 15.50
C ARG A 122 -4.32 0.96 14.45
N LEU A 123 -4.59 1.97 13.61
CA LEU A 123 -3.62 2.48 12.64
C LEU A 123 -2.86 3.69 13.22
N PRO A 124 -1.58 3.87 12.84
CA PRO A 124 -0.86 5.08 13.20
C PRO A 124 -1.52 6.30 12.56
N LYS A 125 -1.63 7.38 13.34
CA LYS A 125 -2.14 8.66 12.87
C LYS A 125 -0.98 9.50 12.36
N ARG A 126 -1.15 10.10 11.18
CA ARG A 126 -0.14 10.93 10.55
C ARG A 126 -0.69 12.29 10.20
N GLU A 127 0.14 13.29 10.37
CA GLU A 127 -0.05 14.61 9.81
C GLU A 127 0.76 14.73 8.53
N ILE A 128 0.08 15.08 7.42
CA ILE A 128 0.73 15.25 6.12
C ILE A 128 0.39 16.64 5.60
N TRP A 129 1.41 17.49 5.49
CA TRP A 129 1.29 18.82 4.89
C TRP A 129 1.25 18.65 3.38
N ILE A 130 0.06 18.81 2.80
CA ILE A 130 -0.18 18.74 1.36
C ILE A 130 -0.45 20.12 0.79
N ASN A 131 -0.21 20.30 -0.50
CA ASN A 131 -0.35 21.58 -1.19
C ASN A 131 0.30 22.76 -0.43
N PRO A 132 1.59 22.64 -0.02
CA PRO A 132 2.26 23.69 0.72
C PRO A 132 2.47 24.93 -0.14
N GLN A 133 2.48 26.09 0.51
CA GLN A 133 3.10 27.30 0.02
C GLN A 133 4.61 27.27 0.30
N ILE A 134 5.36 28.18 -0.33
CA ILE A 134 6.81 28.31 -0.10
C ILE A 134 7.11 28.53 1.40
N THR A 135 6.32 29.35 2.07
CA THR A 135 6.45 29.63 3.50
C THR A 135 6.23 28.39 4.35
N ASP A 136 5.39 27.47 3.91
CA ASP A 136 5.11 26.21 4.63
C ASP A 136 6.31 25.28 4.53
N ILE A 137 6.99 25.23 3.37
CA ILE A 137 8.23 24.46 3.19
C ILE A 137 9.32 25.02 4.11
N GLU A 138 9.50 26.35 4.14
CA GLU A 138 10.46 27.02 5.03
C GLU A 138 10.15 26.74 6.51
N THR A 139 8.88 26.88 6.90
CA THR A 139 8.40 26.64 8.27
C THR A 139 8.60 25.18 8.68
N PHE A 140 8.18 24.24 7.85
CA PHE A 140 8.32 22.81 8.10
C PHE A 140 9.80 22.41 8.22
N THR A 141 10.65 22.96 7.36
CA THR A 141 12.09 22.72 7.39
C THR A 141 12.70 23.19 8.71
N ASN A 142 12.36 24.40 9.13
CA ASN A 142 12.90 25.00 10.35
C ASN A 142 12.38 24.34 11.62
N LEU A 143 11.10 23.96 11.68
CA LEU A 143 10.49 23.39 12.88
C LEU A 143 10.78 21.90 13.05
N TYR A 144 10.88 21.14 11.94
CA TYR A 144 10.84 19.69 12.01
C TYR A 144 12.01 18.98 11.33
N ILE A 145 12.58 19.54 10.25
CA ILE A 145 13.63 18.85 9.49
C ILE A 145 15.02 19.09 10.09
N LYS A 146 15.36 20.33 10.45
CA LYS A 146 16.73 20.67 10.87
C LYS A 146 17.23 19.85 12.06
N ASP A 147 16.35 19.51 12.98
CA ASP A 147 16.67 18.78 14.22
C ASP A 147 16.31 17.28 14.15
N CYS A 148 15.88 16.78 12.98
CA CYS A 148 15.54 15.36 12.86
C CYS A 148 16.80 14.47 12.83
N LYS A 149 16.68 13.27 13.38
CA LYS A 149 17.79 12.30 13.42
C LYS A 149 18.04 11.62 12.08
N ILE A 150 16.97 11.33 11.35
CA ILE A 150 16.98 10.69 10.04
C ILE A 150 15.85 11.34 9.24
N LEU A 151 16.14 11.71 8.00
CA LEU A 151 15.16 12.28 7.08
C LEU A 151 14.78 11.26 6.02
N ALA A 152 13.53 10.80 6.02
CA ALA A 152 13.02 9.99 4.92
C ALA A 152 12.58 10.89 3.77
N PHE A 153 12.81 10.45 2.53
CA PHE A 153 12.34 11.15 1.33
C PHE A 153 11.91 10.16 0.24
N ASP A 154 11.04 10.62 -0.66
CA ASP A 154 10.50 9.83 -1.76
C ASP A 154 10.09 10.76 -2.92
N THR A 155 10.28 10.32 -4.16
CA THR A 155 9.89 11.06 -5.37
C THR A 155 8.82 10.34 -6.18
N GLU A 156 7.83 11.10 -6.65
CA GLU A 156 6.94 10.63 -7.71
C GLU A 156 7.41 11.21 -9.05
N THR A 157 7.39 10.39 -10.09
CA THR A 157 7.91 10.76 -11.41
C THR A 157 6.90 10.50 -12.52
N ALA A 158 6.91 11.34 -13.55
CA ALA A 158 6.17 11.14 -14.78
C ALA A 158 6.88 11.85 -15.93
N ARG A 159 6.80 11.32 -17.16
CA ARG A 159 7.38 11.96 -18.36
C ARG A 159 8.85 12.41 -18.16
N LYS A 160 9.67 11.57 -17.51
CA LYS A 160 11.10 11.82 -17.21
C LYS A 160 11.38 13.04 -16.30
N GLN A 161 10.41 13.51 -15.52
CA GLN A 161 10.60 14.55 -14.49
C GLN A 161 9.99 14.12 -13.15
N ILE A 162 10.41 14.79 -12.07
CA ILE A 162 9.80 14.65 -10.75
C ILE A 162 8.50 15.46 -10.72
N THR A 163 7.37 14.81 -10.42
CA THR A 163 6.06 15.46 -10.27
C THR A 163 5.84 15.99 -8.86
N CYS A 164 6.37 15.29 -7.85
CA CYS A 164 6.43 15.77 -6.47
C CYS A 164 7.55 15.06 -5.71
N ILE A 165 7.99 15.67 -4.62
CA ILE A 165 8.91 15.07 -3.65
C ILE A 165 8.32 15.20 -2.25
N SER A 166 8.50 14.20 -1.41
CA SER A 166 8.06 14.23 -0.02
C SER A 166 9.22 14.08 0.96
N PHE A 167 9.04 14.64 2.14
CA PHE A 167 9.99 14.53 3.26
C PHE A 167 9.26 14.15 4.53
N ALA A 168 9.81 13.20 5.28
CA ALA A 168 9.27 12.76 6.56
C ALA A 168 10.40 12.75 7.62
N PRO A 169 10.44 13.75 8.52
CA PRO A 169 11.41 13.79 9.62
C PRO A 169 11.04 12.83 10.76
N SER A 170 9.83 12.27 10.75
CA SER A 170 9.37 11.27 11.72
C SER A 170 8.32 10.33 11.10
N LYS A 171 7.95 9.26 11.83
CA LYS A 171 6.94 8.30 11.39
C LYS A 171 5.51 8.88 11.31
N ASP A 172 5.25 10.00 11.98
CA ASP A 172 3.91 10.56 12.19
C ASP A 172 3.72 11.92 11.48
N LEU A 173 4.76 12.46 10.84
CA LEU A 173 4.74 13.78 10.20
C LEU A 173 5.47 13.76 8.86
N ALA A 174 4.84 14.31 7.82
CA ALA A 174 5.45 14.48 6.50
C ALA A 174 4.98 15.75 5.79
N ILE A 175 5.74 16.19 4.80
CA ILE A 175 5.35 17.24 3.83
C ILE A 175 5.49 16.69 2.41
N VAL A 176 4.55 17.03 1.54
CA VAL A 176 4.59 16.70 0.11
C VAL A 176 4.69 17.99 -0.68
N ILE A 177 5.74 18.13 -1.47
CA ILE A 177 6.05 19.31 -2.29
C ILE A 177 5.78 18.95 -3.76
N PRO A 178 4.63 19.37 -4.32
CA PRO A 178 4.29 19.13 -5.73
C PRO A 178 4.94 20.16 -6.67
N PHE A 179 5.18 19.72 -7.89
CA PHE A 179 5.64 20.53 -9.03
C PHE A 179 4.66 20.46 -10.20
N VAL A 180 4.02 19.29 -10.37
CA VAL A 180 2.99 19.05 -11.39
C VAL A 180 1.61 18.94 -10.74
N ASP A 181 0.66 19.72 -11.25
CA ASP A 181 -0.75 19.71 -10.83
C ASP A 181 -1.66 19.34 -12.01
N LYS A 182 -2.08 18.07 -12.10
CA LYS A 182 -2.92 17.56 -13.19
C LYS A 182 -4.34 18.14 -13.20
N SER A 183 -4.78 18.80 -12.12
CA SER A 183 -6.10 19.44 -12.09
C SER A 183 -6.12 20.75 -12.88
N ARG A 184 -4.95 21.31 -13.21
CA ARG A 184 -4.80 22.57 -13.94
C ARG A 184 -4.51 22.33 -15.43
N PRO A 185 -5.02 23.18 -16.34
CA PRO A 185 -4.77 23.04 -17.77
C PRO A 185 -3.29 23.12 -18.17
N ASP A 186 -2.50 23.91 -17.44
CA ASP A 186 -1.07 24.12 -17.69
C ASP A 186 -0.17 23.14 -16.91
N TYR A 187 -0.77 22.27 -16.10
CA TYR A 187 -0.08 21.30 -15.24
C TYR A 187 0.85 21.90 -14.19
N ARG A 188 0.81 23.21 -13.93
CA ARG A 188 1.74 23.90 -13.04
C ARG A 188 1.18 24.05 -11.65
N TYR A 189 1.85 23.47 -10.66
CA TYR A 189 1.49 23.69 -9.27
C TYR A 189 1.83 25.12 -8.82
N TRP A 190 3.06 25.59 -9.12
CA TRP A 190 3.53 26.92 -8.76
C TRP A 190 3.10 27.98 -9.77
N SER A 191 2.51 29.07 -9.28
CA SER A 191 1.93 30.12 -10.14
C SER A 191 2.95 30.83 -11.04
N THR A 192 4.21 30.94 -10.61
CA THR A 192 5.27 31.59 -11.40
C THR A 192 6.53 30.72 -11.41
N ALA A 193 7.36 30.89 -12.45
CA ALA A 193 8.62 30.16 -12.58
C ALA A 193 9.58 30.48 -11.42
N GLU A 194 9.56 31.72 -10.91
CA GLU A 194 10.38 32.14 -9.77
C GLU A 194 10.01 31.37 -8.49
N ARG A 195 8.72 31.13 -8.27
CA ARG A 195 8.25 30.33 -7.13
C ARG A 195 8.65 28.87 -7.26
N GLU A 196 8.54 28.31 -8.46
CA GLU A 196 8.98 26.93 -8.72
C GLU A 196 10.49 26.77 -8.49
N VAL A 197 11.29 27.70 -9.01
CA VAL A 197 12.75 27.74 -8.76
C VAL A 197 13.03 27.87 -7.26
N LYS A 198 12.26 28.67 -6.52
CA LYS A 198 12.42 28.79 -5.07
C LYS A 198 12.08 27.48 -4.34
N ALA A 199 11.03 26.78 -4.75
CA ALA A 199 10.69 25.46 -4.20
C ALA A 199 11.80 24.44 -4.47
N TRP A 200 12.35 24.39 -5.69
CA TRP A 200 13.48 23.51 -6.02
C TRP A 200 14.75 23.85 -5.24
N LYS A 201 15.03 25.14 -4.98
CA LYS A 201 16.14 25.56 -4.11
C LYS A 201 15.94 25.03 -2.69
N LEU A 202 14.74 25.15 -2.11
CA LEU A 202 14.44 24.60 -0.79
C LEU A 202 14.60 23.08 -0.75
N VAL A 203 14.14 22.36 -1.78
CA VAL A 203 14.35 20.90 -1.90
C VAL A 203 15.84 20.56 -1.90
N ARG A 204 16.64 21.30 -2.68
CA ARG A 204 18.10 21.12 -2.71
C ARG A 204 18.72 21.37 -1.34
N ASP A 205 18.34 22.47 -0.68
CA ASP A 205 18.86 22.84 0.63
C ASP A 205 18.53 21.78 1.68
N ILE A 206 17.30 21.25 1.68
CA ILE A 206 16.89 20.15 2.56
C ILE A 206 17.74 18.89 2.32
N LEU A 207 17.94 18.51 1.05
CA LEU A 207 18.73 17.33 0.70
C LEU A 207 20.24 17.50 0.95
N ASP A 208 20.74 18.73 1.09
CA ASP A 208 22.13 19.02 1.45
C ASP A 208 22.38 19.10 2.97
N LEU A 209 21.34 19.07 3.80
CA LEU A 209 21.49 19.08 5.25
C LEU A 209 22.31 17.87 5.76
N PRO A 210 22.99 17.95 6.90
CA PRO A 210 23.96 16.92 7.30
C PRO A 210 23.34 15.62 7.83
N MET A 211 22.06 15.60 8.20
CA MET A 211 21.44 14.38 8.76
C MET A 211 21.40 13.23 7.74
N PRO A 212 21.45 11.97 8.20
CA PRO A 212 21.25 10.80 7.36
C PRO A 212 19.93 10.84 6.59
N LYS A 213 19.98 10.47 5.31
CA LYS A 213 18.79 10.26 4.47
C LYS A 213 18.45 8.78 4.38
N LEU A 214 17.14 8.52 4.41
CA LEU A 214 16.50 7.21 4.30
C LEU A 214 15.56 7.21 3.09
N ALA A 215 15.57 6.15 2.31
CA ALA A 215 14.57 5.92 1.27
C ALA A 215 14.20 4.43 1.17
N GLN A 216 13.31 4.09 0.24
CA GLN A 216 13.02 2.73 -0.19
C GLN A 216 13.37 2.63 -1.66
N ASN A 217 14.34 1.79 -2.03
CA ASN A 217 14.86 1.74 -3.40
C ASN A 217 15.38 3.12 -3.89
N GLY A 218 16.07 3.83 -2.99
CA GLY A 218 16.46 5.23 -3.17
C GLY A 218 17.40 5.48 -4.33
N LEU A 219 18.08 4.44 -4.86
CA LEU A 219 18.87 4.56 -6.09
C LEU A 219 18.03 5.10 -7.26
N TYR A 220 16.73 4.80 -7.29
CA TYR A 220 15.82 5.36 -8.29
C TYR A 220 15.67 6.88 -8.13
N ASP A 221 15.33 7.35 -6.93
CA ASP A 221 15.16 8.77 -6.61
C ASP A 221 16.44 9.57 -6.83
N LEU A 222 17.58 9.03 -6.37
CA LEU A 222 18.91 9.64 -6.55
C LEU A 222 19.22 9.89 -8.02
N GLN A 223 18.87 8.95 -8.91
CA GLN A 223 19.09 9.13 -10.34
C GLN A 223 18.25 10.25 -10.94
N TYR A 224 16.98 10.39 -10.55
CA TYR A 224 16.12 11.47 -11.03
C TYR A 224 16.56 12.83 -10.50
N LEU A 225 16.85 12.91 -9.19
CA LEU A 225 17.35 14.14 -8.56
C LEU A 225 18.65 14.61 -9.21
N TRP A 226 19.59 13.70 -9.46
CA TRP A 226 20.85 14.04 -10.09
C TRP A 226 20.71 14.35 -11.59
N LYS A 227 20.16 13.42 -12.38
CA LYS A 227 20.16 13.52 -13.85
C LYS A 227 19.18 14.57 -14.38
N CYS A 228 18.01 14.72 -13.75
CA CYS A 228 16.97 15.64 -14.23
C CYS A 228 17.06 17.02 -13.58
N HIS A 229 17.51 17.12 -12.33
CA HIS A 229 17.47 18.37 -11.56
C HIS A 229 18.84 18.86 -11.05
N GLY A 230 19.91 18.07 -11.20
CA GLY A 230 21.25 18.43 -10.71
C GLY A 230 21.29 18.63 -9.19
N ILE A 231 20.48 17.89 -8.44
CA ILE A 231 20.38 17.97 -6.99
C ILE A 231 21.12 16.78 -6.36
N PRO A 232 22.24 17.00 -5.65
CA PRO A 232 22.89 15.94 -4.88
C PRO A 232 22.12 15.66 -3.59
N VAL A 233 22.16 14.40 -3.13
CA VAL A 233 21.66 14.02 -1.80
C VAL A 233 22.84 13.73 -0.91
N ARG A 234 23.09 14.61 0.07
CA ARG A 234 24.18 14.45 1.03
C ARG A 234 23.84 13.37 2.05
N ASN A 235 24.83 12.61 2.52
CA ASN A 235 24.65 11.64 3.61
C ASN A 235 23.47 10.66 3.38
N PHE A 236 23.35 10.12 2.18
CA PHE A 236 22.42 9.03 1.91
C PHE A 236 22.94 7.77 2.60
N PHE A 237 22.25 7.33 3.65
CA PHE A 237 22.77 6.35 4.60
C PHE A 237 22.00 5.03 4.56
N GLU A 238 20.68 5.09 4.44
CA GLU A 238 19.81 3.92 4.63
C GLU A 238 18.86 3.70 3.44
N ASP A 239 18.70 2.45 3.05
CA ASP A 239 17.67 2.02 2.10
C ASP A 239 16.90 0.84 2.69
N THR A 240 15.62 1.05 2.99
CA THR A 240 14.74 0.04 3.61
C THR A 240 14.64 -1.25 2.78
N MET A 241 14.77 -1.17 1.46
CA MET A 241 14.81 -2.34 0.58
C MET A 241 16.08 -3.16 0.80
N LEU A 242 17.24 -2.49 0.91
CA LEU A 242 18.53 -3.15 1.11
C LEU A 242 18.67 -3.68 2.55
N LEU A 243 18.19 -2.93 3.53
CA LEU A 243 18.12 -3.38 4.92
C LEU A 243 17.31 -4.66 5.06
N HIS A 244 16.12 -4.72 4.45
CA HIS A 244 15.32 -5.94 4.47
C HIS A 244 16.03 -7.09 3.73
N HIS A 245 16.64 -6.80 2.58
CA HIS A 245 17.35 -7.80 1.80
C HIS A 245 18.52 -8.43 2.57
N ALA A 246 19.22 -7.65 3.39
CA ALA A 246 20.29 -8.14 4.25
C ALA A 246 19.79 -9.11 5.34
N LEU A 247 18.57 -8.91 5.85
CA LEU A 247 17.97 -9.80 6.86
C LEU A 247 17.30 -11.04 6.25
N TYR A 248 16.62 -10.86 5.11
CA TYR A 248 15.77 -11.86 4.50
C TYR A 248 15.90 -11.82 2.97
N LEU A 249 16.99 -12.43 2.48
CA LEU A 249 17.38 -12.37 1.07
C LEU A 249 16.28 -12.86 0.09
N GLU A 250 15.55 -13.91 0.51
CA GLU A 250 14.55 -14.61 -0.30
C GLU A 250 13.15 -13.96 -0.25
N LEU A 251 12.90 -13.04 0.68
CA LEU A 251 11.58 -12.43 0.84
C LEU A 251 11.39 -11.26 -0.14
N PRO A 252 10.14 -11.01 -0.58
CA PRO A 252 9.81 -9.80 -1.31
C PRO A 252 10.19 -8.55 -0.50
N LYS A 253 10.68 -7.53 -1.21
CA LYS A 253 11.26 -6.33 -0.62
C LYS A 253 10.59 -5.04 -1.10
N ASP A 254 9.40 -5.15 -1.67
CA ASP A 254 8.57 -3.99 -1.98
C ASP A 254 7.96 -3.40 -0.70
N LEU A 255 7.73 -2.09 -0.69
CA LEU A 255 7.28 -1.40 0.52
C LEU A 255 5.90 -1.87 1.01
N GLY A 256 5.05 -2.40 0.12
CA GLY A 256 3.77 -2.99 0.51
C GLY A 256 3.96 -4.26 1.35
N PHE A 257 4.89 -5.12 0.93
CA PHE A 257 5.30 -6.28 1.72
C PHE A 257 5.95 -5.86 3.04
N LEU A 258 6.91 -4.92 3.01
CA LEU A 258 7.58 -4.45 4.24
C LEU A 258 6.60 -3.84 5.23
N GLY A 259 5.67 -3.00 4.76
CA GLY A 259 4.59 -2.45 5.58
C GLY A 259 3.77 -3.56 6.22
N SER A 260 3.39 -4.60 5.45
CA SER A 260 2.67 -5.74 6.03
C SER A 260 3.47 -6.48 7.09
N ILE A 261 4.80 -6.59 7.00
CA ILE A 261 5.61 -7.36 7.94
C ILE A 261 5.96 -6.57 9.20
N TYR A 262 6.42 -5.33 9.03
CA TYR A 262 6.98 -4.51 10.10
C TYR A 262 5.96 -3.55 10.73
N THR A 263 4.81 -3.36 10.10
CA THR A 263 3.73 -2.49 10.60
C THR A 263 2.38 -3.21 10.50
N SER A 264 1.31 -2.53 10.94
CA SER A 264 -0.07 -2.98 10.79
C SER A 264 -0.79 -2.28 9.64
N GLU A 265 -0.06 -1.69 8.69
CA GLU A 265 -0.63 -0.84 7.65
C GLU A 265 -0.80 -1.53 6.31
N ALA A 266 -1.95 -1.25 5.69
CA ALA A 266 -2.19 -1.67 4.32
C ALA A 266 -1.23 -0.91 3.40
N SER A 267 -0.84 -1.56 2.30
CA SER A 267 -0.22 -0.83 1.20
C SER A 267 -1.14 0.33 0.78
N TRP A 268 -0.61 1.56 0.77
CA TRP A 268 -1.36 2.77 0.38
C TRP A 268 -1.95 2.67 -1.03
N LYS A 269 -1.37 1.84 -1.91
CA LYS A 269 -1.91 1.51 -3.24
C LYS A 269 -3.27 0.81 -3.18
N LEU A 270 -3.62 0.17 -2.06
CA LEU A 270 -4.92 -0.44 -1.80
C LEU A 270 -5.93 0.55 -1.20
N MET A 271 -5.48 1.71 -0.71
CA MET A 271 -6.35 2.76 -0.15
C MET A 271 -6.96 3.64 -1.24
N ARG A 272 -6.36 3.68 -2.43
CA ARG A 272 -6.93 4.40 -3.57
C ARG A 272 -8.21 3.69 -4.02
N HIS A 273 -9.36 4.33 -3.84
CA HIS A 273 -10.58 3.95 -4.54
C HIS A 273 -10.34 4.15 -6.03
N ARG A 274 -10.03 3.07 -6.74
CA ARG A 274 -10.13 3.05 -8.20
C ARG A 274 -11.61 2.93 -8.53
N GLU A 275 -12.28 4.06 -8.71
CA GLU A 275 -13.30 4.10 -9.77
C GLU A 275 -12.58 3.61 -11.03
N LYS A 276 -13.19 2.66 -11.76
CA LYS A 276 -12.54 1.92 -12.85
C LYS A 276 -11.76 2.86 -13.79
N ASP A 277 -10.48 3.06 -13.51
CA ASP A 277 -9.55 3.66 -14.46
C ASP A 277 -9.54 2.69 -15.64
N GLU A 278 -10.13 3.13 -16.76
CA GLU A 278 -9.92 2.53 -18.06
C GLU A 278 -8.41 2.28 -18.18
N ILE A 279 -8.08 1.04 -18.55
CA ILE A 279 -6.72 0.55 -18.62
C ILE A 279 -5.99 1.38 -19.68
N GLU A 280 -5.37 2.49 -19.28
CA GLU A 280 -4.25 3.04 -20.02
C GLU A 280 -3.14 1.99 -19.91
N LYS A 281 -3.05 1.17 -20.96
CA LYS A 281 -1.88 0.35 -21.21
C LYS A 281 -0.67 1.28 -21.12
N LYS A 282 0.28 0.92 -20.27
CA LYS A 282 1.63 1.46 -20.38
C LYS A 282 2.14 1.05 -21.75
N ASP A 283 2.22 1.99 -22.67
CA ASP A 283 3.07 1.86 -23.83
C ASP A 283 4.53 2.03 -23.36
N ASP A 284 5.39 1.17 -23.89
CA ASP A 284 6.83 1.04 -23.58
C ASP A 284 7.63 2.34 -23.80
#